data_AF-A0A2T3J595-F1
#
_entry.id   AF-A0A2T3J595-F1
#
_cell.length_a   1.000
_cell.length_b   1.000
_cell.length_c   1.000
_cell.angle_alpha   90.00
_cell.angle_beta   90.00
_cell.angle_gamma   90.00
#
_symmetry.space_group_name_H-M   'P 1'
#
loop_
_entity.id
_entity.type
_entity.pdbx_description
1 polymer ?
#
loop_
_entity_poly.entity_id
_entity_poly.type
_entity_poly.pdbx_seq_one_letter_code
_entity_poly.pdbx_strand_id
1 'polypeptide(L)'
;MVLPDPLVVAGNLNLENSQIRQLPNSLTVNGNLNLAYSNIEYLPAQLRIGGYLNLAHSKIVAINEGLQVNGDLSLMGTKLTKLPARLYVGGNLYLANSTITELPQFLFVKGNIYLGGITITHIPEHAQIEGMIYQ
;
A
#
# COMPACT_ATOMS: atom_id res chain seq x y z
N MET A 1 -18.75 5.60 12.44
CA MET A 1 -19.16 5.83 11.04
C MET A 1 -19.16 4.49 10.33
N VAL A 2 -20.18 4.21 9.53
CA VAL A 2 -20.25 3.00 8.68
C VAL A 2 -20.38 3.50 7.24
N LEU A 3 -19.51 3.03 6.34
CA LEU A 3 -19.58 3.34 4.92
C LEU A 3 -20.54 2.35 4.23
N PRO A 4 -21.23 2.76 3.15
CA PRO A 4 -22.10 1.86 2.40
C PRO A 4 -21.28 0.73 1.74
N ASP A 5 -21.90 -0.43 1.56
CA ASP A 5 -21.29 -1.59 0.90
C ASP A 5 -22.22 -2.12 -0.20
N PRO A 6 -21.82 -2.06 -1.49
CA PRO A 6 -20.54 -1.58 -2.01
C PRO A 6 -20.39 -0.04 -1.96
N LEU A 7 -19.15 0.46 -2.01
CA LEU A 7 -18.84 1.88 -2.19
C LEU A 7 -18.05 2.12 -3.48
N VAL A 8 -18.56 3.05 -4.31
CA VAL A 8 -17.89 3.56 -5.49
C VAL A 8 -17.67 5.06 -5.33
N VAL A 9 -16.43 5.50 -5.46
CA VAL A 9 -16.02 6.91 -5.40
C VAL A 9 -15.45 7.31 -6.76
N ALA A 10 -16.11 8.26 -7.43
CA ALA A 10 -15.71 8.71 -8.76
C ALA A 10 -14.40 9.52 -8.79
N GLY A 11 -13.97 10.06 -7.65
CA GLY A 11 -12.72 10.82 -7.49
C GLY A 11 -11.86 10.25 -6.36
N ASN A 12 -11.28 11.15 -5.56
CA ASN A 12 -10.45 10.77 -4.43
C ASN A 12 -11.29 10.45 -3.19
N LEU A 13 -10.85 9.46 -2.41
CA LEU A 13 -11.37 9.17 -1.08
C LEU A 13 -10.29 9.49 -0.05
N ASN A 14 -10.50 10.57 0.71
CA ASN A 14 -9.61 10.94 1.81
C ASN A 14 -10.23 10.55 3.16
N LEU A 15 -9.59 9.61 3.84
CA LEU A 15 -9.91 9.10 5.17
C LEU A 15 -8.71 9.24 6.12
N GLU A 16 -7.79 10.14 5.80
CA GLU A 16 -6.62 10.47 6.62
C GLU A 16 -7.05 10.92 8.02
N ASN A 17 -6.28 10.52 9.05
CA ASN A 17 -6.55 10.81 10.47
C ASN A 17 -7.92 10.31 10.98
N SER A 18 -8.63 9.50 10.20
CA SER A 18 -9.95 9.01 10.60
C SER A 18 -9.85 7.84 11.59
N GLN A 19 -10.89 7.71 12.42
CA GLN A 19 -11.02 6.57 13.33
C GLN A 19 -11.60 5.32 12.63
N ILE A 20 -11.60 5.29 11.29
CA ILE A 20 -12.16 4.16 10.53
C ILE A 20 -11.36 2.90 10.80
N ARG A 21 -12.06 1.80 11.09
CA ARG A 21 -11.46 0.48 11.34
C ARG A 21 -11.79 -0.54 10.26
N GLN A 22 -12.84 -0.28 9.49
CA GLN A 22 -13.35 -1.18 8.46
C GLN A 22 -13.78 -0.36 7.24
N LEU A 23 -13.38 -0.84 6.08
CA LEU A 23 -13.89 -0.37 4.79
C LEU A 23 -15.00 -1.34 4.31
N PRO A 24 -15.84 -0.90 3.35
CA PRO A 24 -16.81 -1.79 2.68
C PRO A 24 -16.13 -3.00 2.06
N ASN A 25 -16.80 -4.16 1.97
CA ASN A 25 -16.21 -5.37 1.39
C ASN A 25 -15.80 -5.17 -0.08
N SER A 26 -16.52 -4.31 -0.80
CA SER A 26 -16.16 -3.86 -2.14
C SER A 26 -15.98 -2.35 -2.19
N LEU A 27 -14.76 -1.90 -2.49
CA LEU A 27 -14.39 -0.50 -2.58
C LEU A 27 -13.72 -0.21 -3.93
N THR A 28 -14.35 0.65 -4.72
CA THR A 28 -13.75 1.22 -5.92
C THR A 28 -13.55 2.72 -5.73
N VAL A 29 -12.30 3.19 -5.87
CA VAL A 29 -11.92 4.60 -5.86
C VAL A 29 -11.25 4.91 -7.20
N ASN A 30 -11.90 5.68 -8.06
CA ASN A 30 -11.36 6.00 -9.39
C ASN A 30 -10.17 6.96 -9.33
N GLY A 31 -10.01 7.71 -8.23
CA GLY A 31 -8.84 8.52 -7.94
C GLY A 31 -7.93 7.88 -6.89
N ASN A 32 -7.44 8.71 -5.97
CA ASN A 32 -6.52 8.33 -4.91
C ASN A 32 -7.26 7.90 -3.63
N LEU A 33 -6.72 6.92 -2.92
CA LEU A 33 -7.18 6.50 -1.60
C LEU A 33 -6.15 6.90 -0.54
N ASN A 34 -6.50 7.87 0.31
CA ASN A 34 -5.67 8.27 1.43
C ASN A 34 -6.24 7.72 2.76
N LEU A 35 -5.49 6.84 3.40
CA LEU A 35 -5.77 6.19 4.68
C LEU A 35 -4.67 6.48 5.72
N ALA A 36 -3.81 7.46 5.47
CA ALA A 36 -2.72 7.78 6.39
C ALA A 36 -3.23 8.12 7.80
N TYR A 37 -2.49 7.71 8.82
CA TYR A 37 -2.83 7.92 10.23
C TYR A 37 -4.21 7.35 10.66
N SER A 38 -4.84 6.49 9.85
CA SER A 38 -6.13 5.91 10.19
C SER A 38 -6.00 4.65 11.06
N ASN A 39 -7.11 4.25 11.68
CA ASN A 39 -7.20 3.00 12.45
C ASN A 39 -7.47 1.76 11.58
N ILE A 40 -7.31 1.84 10.25
CA ILE A 40 -7.59 0.70 9.37
C ILE A 40 -6.60 -0.44 9.66
N GLU A 41 -7.11 -1.64 9.86
CA GLU A 41 -6.28 -2.83 10.13
C GLU A 41 -6.20 -3.76 8.92
N TYR A 42 -7.20 -3.71 8.03
CA TYR A 42 -7.30 -4.57 6.84
C TYR A 42 -7.86 -3.80 5.65
N LEU A 43 -7.34 -4.08 4.46
CA LEU A 43 -7.92 -3.63 3.19
C LEU A 43 -9.05 -4.59 2.78
N PRO A 44 -10.08 -4.11 2.05
CA PRO A 44 -11.15 -4.98 1.60
C PRO A 44 -10.67 -5.97 0.54
N ALA A 45 -11.31 -7.14 0.48
CA ALA A 45 -10.95 -8.19 -0.47
C ALA A 45 -11.07 -7.73 -1.93
N GLN A 46 -12.07 -6.89 -2.22
CA GLN A 46 -12.26 -6.25 -3.51
C GLN A 46 -11.91 -4.77 -3.42
N LEU A 47 -10.64 -4.46 -3.64
CA LEU A 47 -10.14 -3.09 -3.68
C LEU A 47 -9.70 -2.72 -5.09
N ARG A 48 -10.24 -1.63 -5.63
CA ARG A 48 -9.79 -1.02 -6.89
C ARG A 48 -9.46 0.44 -6.66
N ILE A 49 -8.26 0.85 -7.04
CA ILE A 49 -7.75 2.22 -6.88
C ILE A 49 -7.19 2.68 -8.23
N GLY A 50 -7.71 3.79 -8.75
CA GLY A 50 -7.25 4.35 -10.02
C GLY A 50 -5.92 5.10 -9.90
N GLY A 51 -5.64 5.68 -8.73
CA GLY A 51 -4.42 6.41 -8.43
C GLY A 51 -3.56 5.78 -7.33
N TYR A 52 -3.06 6.60 -6.41
CA TYR A 52 -2.19 6.15 -5.32
C TYR A 52 -2.98 5.57 -4.13
N LEU A 53 -2.28 4.74 -3.34
CA LEU A 53 -2.71 4.28 -2.02
C LEU A 53 -1.75 4.76 -0.95
N ASN A 54 -2.24 5.57 -0.02
CA ASN A 54 -1.45 6.02 1.13
C ASN A 54 -1.93 5.34 2.42
N LEU A 55 -1.09 4.47 2.99
CA LEU A 55 -1.31 3.78 4.27
C LEU A 55 -0.31 4.24 5.35
N ALA A 56 0.41 5.34 5.11
CA ALA A 56 1.45 5.82 6.02
C ALA A 56 0.92 5.98 7.45
N HIS A 57 1.64 5.44 8.43
CA HIS A 57 1.29 5.49 9.86
C HIS A 57 -0.10 4.95 10.22
N SER A 58 -0.73 4.18 9.33
CA SER A 58 -1.98 3.46 9.65
C SER A 58 -1.71 2.23 10.53
N LYS A 59 -2.79 1.62 11.03
CA LYS A 59 -2.73 0.39 11.82
C LYS A 59 -2.77 -0.89 10.97
N ILE A 60 -2.52 -0.80 9.67
CA ILE A 60 -2.56 -1.93 8.75
C ILE A 60 -1.62 -3.05 9.25
N VAL A 61 -2.15 -4.26 9.37
CA VAL A 61 -1.37 -5.41 9.88
C VAL A 61 -0.95 -6.37 8.78
N ALA A 62 -1.61 -6.32 7.63
CA ALA A 62 -1.27 -7.10 6.45
C ALA A 62 -1.73 -6.39 5.17
N ILE A 63 -1.03 -6.67 4.07
CA ILE A 63 -1.43 -6.26 2.73
C ILE A 63 -1.96 -7.49 1.99
N ASN A 64 -3.03 -7.32 1.22
CA ASN A 64 -3.67 -8.40 0.49
C ASN A 64 -2.71 -9.01 -0.54
N GLU A 65 -2.75 -10.34 -0.67
CA GLU A 65 -2.00 -11.04 -1.71
C GLU A 65 -2.46 -10.59 -3.09
N GLY A 66 -1.53 -10.20 -3.96
CA GLY A 66 -1.83 -9.71 -5.29
C GLY A 66 -2.42 -8.30 -5.33
N LEU A 67 -2.21 -7.47 -4.29
CA LEU A 67 -2.58 -6.05 -4.33
C LEU A 67 -1.96 -5.37 -5.56
N GLN A 68 -2.78 -4.61 -6.27
CA GLN A 68 -2.37 -3.78 -7.40
C GLN A 68 -2.69 -2.31 -7.10
N VAL A 69 -1.68 -1.46 -7.17
CA VAL A 69 -1.81 -0.01 -7.05
C VAL A 69 -1.28 0.61 -8.34
N ASN A 70 -2.13 1.34 -9.07
CA ASN A 70 -1.75 1.92 -10.36
C ASN A 70 -0.80 3.12 -10.21
N GLY A 71 -0.86 3.83 -9.09
CA GLY A 71 0.06 4.90 -8.72
C GLY A 71 1.05 4.48 -7.63
N ASP A 72 1.38 5.44 -6.78
CA ASP A 72 2.30 5.25 -5.66
C ASP A 72 1.66 4.44 -4.52
N LEU A 73 2.49 3.70 -3.79
CA LEU A 73 2.11 3.02 -2.55
C LEU A 73 3.00 3.49 -1.40
N SER A 74 2.41 4.11 -0.39
CA SER A 74 3.12 4.46 0.85
C SER A 74 2.73 3.54 1.99
N LEU A 75 3.71 2.82 2.53
CA LEU A 75 3.64 1.98 3.73
C LEU A 75 4.51 2.52 4.86
N MET A 76 4.93 3.79 4.75
CA MET A 76 5.83 4.42 5.69
C MET A 76 5.31 4.37 7.12
N GLY A 77 6.15 4.03 8.08
CA GLY A 77 5.78 4.03 9.50
C GLY A 77 4.66 3.05 9.89
N THR A 78 4.33 2.09 9.02
CA THR A 78 3.42 0.98 9.36
C THR A 78 4.17 -0.07 10.18
N LYS A 79 3.42 -0.92 10.90
CA LYS A 79 3.99 -2.04 11.68
C LYS A 79 4.14 -3.33 10.87
N LEU A 80 4.04 -3.23 9.54
CA LEU A 80 4.21 -4.38 8.65
C LEU A 80 5.63 -4.91 8.77
N THR A 81 5.75 -6.22 8.98
CA THR A 81 7.03 -6.93 8.99
C THR A 81 7.37 -7.56 7.65
N LYS A 82 6.37 -7.74 6.77
CA LYS A 82 6.53 -8.34 5.45
C LYS A 82 5.53 -7.77 4.44
N LEU A 83 5.91 -7.87 3.17
CA LEU A 83 5.04 -7.63 2.02
C LEU A 83 4.43 -8.96 1.53
N PRO A 84 3.30 -8.94 0.81
CA PRO A 84 2.72 -10.13 0.18
C PRO A 84 3.64 -10.65 -0.93
N ALA A 85 3.53 -11.93 -1.28
CA ALA A 85 4.43 -12.55 -2.26
C ALA A 85 4.32 -11.90 -3.64
N ARG A 86 3.12 -11.44 -4.00
CA ARG A 86 2.82 -10.65 -5.20
C ARG A 86 2.33 -9.27 -4.82
N LEU A 87 3.04 -8.25 -5.27
CA LEU A 87 2.69 -6.84 -5.08
C LEU A 87 3.03 -6.06 -6.35
N TYR A 88 2.04 -5.34 -6.89
CA TYR A 88 2.23 -4.46 -8.05
C TYR A 88 2.05 -3.00 -7.65
N VAL A 89 3.04 -2.17 -7.98
CA VAL A 89 3.04 -0.72 -7.78
C VAL A 89 3.42 -0.05 -9.11
N GLY A 90 2.47 0.64 -9.73
CA GLY A 90 2.65 1.35 -10.99
C GLY A 90 3.42 2.67 -10.86
N GLY A 91 3.61 3.15 -9.63
CA GLY A 91 4.47 4.28 -9.28
C GLY A 91 5.60 3.89 -8.33
N ASN A 92 5.86 4.74 -7.35
CA ASN A 92 6.89 4.57 -6.33
C ASN A 92 6.38 3.79 -5.11
N LEU A 93 7.29 3.06 -4.46
CA LEU A 93 7.05 2.35 -3.21
C LEU A 93 7.82 3.00 -2.06
N TYR A 94 7.13 3.43 -1.01
CA TYR A 94 7.74 4.08 0.15
C TYR A 94 7.64 3.18 1.38
N LEU A 95 8.80 2.78 1.94
CA LEU A 95 8.92 1.83 3.06
C LEU A 95 9.62 2.42 4.30
N ALA A 96 9.98 3.71 4.26
CA ALA A 96 10.67 4.38 5.36
C ALA A 96 10.02 4.15 6.73
N ASN A 97 10.83 3.95 7.75
CA ASN A 97 10.38 3.68 9.13
C ASN A 97 9.45 2.46 9.28
N SER A 98 9.49 1.50 8.36
CA SER A 98 8.87 0.18 8.55
C SER A 98 9.86 -0.82 9.16
N THR A 99 9.38 -2.02 9.51
CA THR A 99 10.22 -3.13 10.00
C THR A 99 10.43 -4.21 8.93
N ILE A 100 10.15 -3.88 7.66
CA ILE A 100 10.35 -4.77 6.52
C ILE A 100 11.85 -4.92 6.25
N THR A 101 12.33 -6.16 6.15
CA THR A 101 13.75 -6.47 5.91
C THR A 101 14.00 -7.19 4.58
N GLU A 102 12.94 -7.51 3.84
CA GLU A 102 13.00 -8.30 2.62
C GLU A 102 11.92 -7.84 1.63
N LEU A 103 12.29 -7.81 0.35
CA LEU A 103 11.35 -7.59 -0.75
C LEU A 103 10.74 -8.95 -1.19
N PRO A 104 9.48 -8.98 -1.66
CA PRO A 104 8.84 -10.23 -2.01
C PRO A 104 9.28 -10.76 -3.38
N GLN A 105 9.16 -12.08 -3.57
CA GLN A 105 9.66 -12.77 -4.76
C GLN A 105 9.10 -12.20 -6.06
N PHE A 106 7.80 -11.86 -6.10
CA PHE A 106 7.13 -11.32 -7.29
C PHE A 106 6.72 -9.86 -7.08
N LEU A 107 7.63 -9.06 -6.54
CA LEU A 107 7.48 -7.60 -6.48
C LEU A 107 7.57 -7.00 -7.89
N PHE A 108 6.63 -6.13 -8.25
CA PHE A 108 6.74 -5.27 -9.41
C PHE A 108 6.60 -3.81 -8.99
N VAL A 109 7.62 -2.99 -9.24
CA VAL A 109 7.60 -1.54 -9.01
C VAL A 109 8.08 -0.84 -10.29
N LYS A 110 7.20 -0.06 -10.91
CA LYS A 110 7.56 0.71 -12.11
C LYS A 110 8.41 1.93 -11.78
N GLY A 111 8.19 2.53 -10.62
CA GLY A 111 8.96 3.67 -10.13
C GLY A 111 10.13 3.24 -9.25
N ASN A 112 10.45 4.12 -8.31
CA ASN A 112 11.53 3.95 -7.35
C ASN A 112 11.04 3.28 -6.07
N ILE A 113 11.98 2.66 -5.35
CA ILE A 113 11.77 2.20 -3.97
C ILE A 113 12.53 3.11 -3.02
N TYR A 114 11.85 3.64 -2.02
CA TYR A 114 12.42 4.48 -0.96
C TYR A 114 12.43 3.70 0.35
N LEU A 115 13.62 3.25 0.76
CA LEU A 115 13.83 2.47 1.96
C LEU A 115 13.86 3.34 3.22
N GLY A 116 14.39 4.56 3.14
CA GLY A 116 14.37 5.53 4.22
C GLY A 116 14.90 4.97 5.53
N GLY A 117 16.07 4.32 5.47
CA GLY A 117 16.75 3.73 6.61
C GLY A 117 16.42 2.26 6.92
N ILE A 118 15.57 1.59 6.13
CA ILE A 118 15.46 0.12 6.21
C ILE A 118 16.58 -0.54 5.40
N THR A 119 17.08 -1.67 5.90
CA THR A 119 18.10 -2.47 5.21
C THR A 119 17.45 -3.64 4.50
N ILE A 120 17.66 -3.73 3.19
CA ILE A 120 17.33 -4.91 2.38
C ILE A 120 18.64 -5.62 2.01
N THR A 121 18.73 -6.92 2.30
CA THR A 121 19.98 -7.68 2.12
C THR A 121 20.20 -8.17 0.69
N HIS A 122 19.12 -8.37 -0.07
CA HIS A 122 19.16 -8.83 -1.44
C HIS A 122 17.87 -8.46 -2.18
N ILE A 123 17.96 -8.39 -3.51
CA ILE A 123 16.80 -8.26 -4.39
C ILE A 123 16.43 -9.67 -4.88
N PRO A 124 15.18 -10.14 -4.68
CA PRO A 124 14.76 -11.45 -5.16
C PRO A 124 14.88 -11.59 -6.68
N GLU A 125 15.15 -12.80 -7.17
CA GLU A 125 15.39 -13.08 -8.59
C GLU A 125 14.23 -12.67 -9.51
N HIS A 126 12.98 -12.78 -9.04
CA HIS A 126 11.79 -12.44 -9.83
C HIS A 126 11.21 -11.06 -9.50
N ALA A 127 11.88 -10.27 -8.66
CA ALA A 127 11.49 -8.89 -8.42
C ALA A 127 11.86 -8.03 -9.64
N GLN A 128 10.91 -7.23 -10.09
CA GLN A 128 11.05 -6.32 -11.23
C GLN A 128 10.92 -4.88 -10.73
N ILE A 129 12.01 -4.12 -10.85
CA ILE A 129 12.09 -2.74 -10.39
C ILE A 129 12.64 -1.93 -11.55
N GLU A 130 11.79 -1.12 -12.18
CA GLU A 130 12.18 -0.32 -13.35
C GLU A 130 12.89 0.99 -12.96
N GLY A 131 12.68 1.47 -11.73
CA GLY A 131 13.37 2.62 -11.17
C GLY A 131 14.58 2.25 -10.30
N MET A 132 14.94 3.18 -9.42
CA MET A 132 16.08 3.06 -8.51
C MET A 132 15.63 2.70 -7.10
N ILE A 133 16.53 2.09 -6.34
CA ILE A 133 16.36 1.85 -4.89
C ILE A 133 17.18 2.90 -4.14
N TYR A 134 16.50 3.73 -3.34
CA TYR A 134 17.09 4.75 -2.49
C TYR A 134 17.12 4.25 -1.04
N GLN A 135 18.28 4.38 -0.42
CA GLN A 135 18.51 4.06 1.00
C GLN A 135 17.96 5.16 1.91
#